data_AF-A0A4U0ZQI3-F1
#
_entry.id   AF-A0A4U0ZQI3-F1
#
_cell.length_a   1.000
_cell.length_b   1.000
_cell.length_c   1.000
_cell.angle_alpha   90.00
_cell.angle_beta   90.00
_cell.angle_gamma   90.00
#
_symmetry.space_group_name_H-M   'P 1'
#
loop_
_entity.id
_entity.type
_entity.pdbx_description
1 polymer ?
#
loop_
_entity_poly.entity_id
_entity_poly.type
_entity_poly.pdbx_seq_one_letter_code
_entity_poly.pdbx_strand_id
1 'polypeptide(L)'
;MKMKPTITVADNGNLQIHIPMLIRRMRGRKTVIAPHALDGEITGAQEPVQSAILQALGRAFSWADILESGQIKSISELARTLDVDGSYVARILKLTTLAPDIVEALINGEEPNGLSLAKLTQTFPEDWAEQRRQFGFATD
;
A
#
# COMPACT_ATOMS: atom_id res chain seq x y z
N MET A 1 -20.97 -15.11 -0.96
CA MET A 1 -21.81 -15.86 -1.92
C MET A 1 -20.98 -16.03 -3.18
N LYS A 2 -20.44 -17.24 -3.46
CA LYS A 2 -19.46 -17.45 -4.54
C LYS A 2 -20.09 -17.14 -5.91
N MET A 3 -19.74 -16.01 -6.51
CA MET A 3 -20.26 -15.63 -7.82
C MET A 3 -19.38 -16.28 -8.91
N LYS A 4 -19.85 -17.40 -9.47
CA LYS A 4 -19.12 -18.15 -10.50
C LYS A 4 -19.40 -17.59 -11.90
N PRO A 5 -18.40 -17.59 -12.79
CA PRO A 5 -18.64 -17.32 -14.21
C PRO A 5 -19.70 -18.27 -14.76
N THR A 6 -20.67 -17.75 -15.50
CA THR A 6 -21.74 -18.56 -16.11
C THR A 6 -21.71 -18.38 -17.62
N ILE A 7 -21.76 -19.47 -18.37
CA ILE A 7 -21.86 -19.47 -19.82
C ILE A 7 -23.27 -19.94 -20.18
N THR A 8 -24.00 -19.15 -20.94
CA THR A 8 -25.35 -19.46 -21.45
C THR A 8 -25.36 -19.31 -22.97
N VAL A 9 -26.10 -20.16 -23.66
CA VAL A 9 -26.37 -19.98 -25.10
C VAL A 9 -27.62 -19.10 -25.22
N ALA A 10 -27.51 -17.97 -25.91
CA ALA A 10 -28.63 -17.05 -26.17
C ALA A 10 -29.54 -17.61 -27.27
N ASP A 11 -30.79 -17.14 -27.33
CA ASP A 11 -31.83 -17.66 -28.24
C ASP A 11 -31.48 -17.52 -29.74
N ASN A 12 -30.50 -16.67 -30.07
CA ASN A 12 -29.96 -16.49 -31.42
C ASN A 12 -28.77 -17.43 -31.73
N GLY A 13 -28.46 -18.39 -30.85
CA GLY A 13 -27.35 -19.32 -30.99
C GLY A 13 -25.98 -18.77 -30.56
N ASN A 14 -25.91 -17.53 -30.07
CA ASN A 14 -24.65 -16.93 -29.63
C ASN A 14 -24.28 -17.33 -28.18
N LEU A 15 -22.99 -17.38 -27.88
CA LEU A 15 -22.50 -17.61 -26.52
C LEU A 15 -22.54 -16.30 -25.70
N GLN A 16 -23.24 -16.33 -24.57
CA GLN A 16 -23.28 -15.25 -23.58
C GLN A 16 -22.52 -15.69 -22.32
N ILE A 17 -21.49 -14.94 -21.95
CA ILE A 17 -20.65 -15.23 -20.78
C ILE A 17 -20.85 -14.14 -19.74
N HIS A 18 -21.34 -14.50 -18.56
CA HIS A 18 -21.45 -13.60 -17.42
C HIS A 18 -20.28 -13.83 -16.46
N ILE A 19 -19.39 -12.85 -16.36
CA ILE A 19 -18.22 -12.87 -15.47
C ILE A 19 -18.40 -11.77 -14.41
N PRO A 20 -18.60 -12.12 -13.13
CA PRO A 20 -18.65 -11.13 -12.05
C PRO A 20 -17.23 -10.60 -11.77
N MET A 21 -16.96 -9.34 -12.09
CA MET A 21 -15.64 -8.72 -11.97
C MET A 21 -15.73 -7.26 -11.54
N LEU A 22 -14.70 -6.78 -10.82
CA LEU A 22 -14.51 -5.35 -10.55
C LEU A 22 -13.53 -4.76 -11.57
N ILE A 23 -13.90 -3.64 -12.19
CA ILE A 23 -13.00 -2.86 -13.04
C ILE A 23 -12.50 -1.66 -12.22
N ARG A 24 -11.21 -1.63 -11.90
CA ARG A 24 -10.56 -0.47 -11.25
C ARG A 24 -9.62 0.23 -12.22
N ARG A 25 -9.46 1.55 -12.08
CA ARG A 25 -8.41 2.31 -12.78
C ARG A 25 -7.24 2.53 -11.82
N MET A 26 -6.04 2.09 -12.19
CA MET A 26 -4.80 2.33 -11.45
C MET A 26 -3.74 2.89 -12.40
N ARG A 27 -3.15 4.04 -12.06
CA ARG A 27 -2.08 4.70 -12.84
C ARG A 27 -2.41 4.84 -14.34
N GLY A 28 -3.65 5.20 -14.67
CA GLY A 28 -4.11 5.36 -16.05
C GLY A 28 -4.46 4.06 -16.80
N ARG A 29 -4.23 2.89 -16.20
CA ARG A 29 -4.58 1.58 -16.80
C ARG A 29 -5.86 1.03 -16.16
N LYS A 30 -6.71 0.39 -16.97
CA LYS A 30 -7.86 -0.38 -16.49
C LYS A 30 -7.37 -1.76 -16.07
N THR A 31 -7.54 -2.09 -14.80
CA THR A 31 -7.24 -3.41 -14.24
C THR A 31 -8.56 -4.16 -14.03
N VAL A 32 -8.61 -5.39 -14.56
CA VAL A 32 -9.73 -6.31 -14.39
C VAL A 32 -9.43 -7.21 -13.20
N ILE A 33 -10.25 -7.12 -12.16
CA ILE A 33 -10.15 -7.97 -10.97
C ILE A 33 -11.17 -9.09 -11.13
N ALA A 34 -10.66 -10.30 -11.38
CA ALA A 34 -11.45 -11.50 -11.60
C ALA A 34 -12.10 -12.00 -10.29
N PRO A 35 -13.18 -12.80 -10.35
CA PRO A 35 -14.01 -13.12 -9.18
C PRO A 35 -13.29 -13.83 -8.03
N HIS A 36 -12.30 -14.66 -8.31
CA HIS A 36 -11.45 -15.29 -7.29
C HIS A 36 -10.62 -14.30 -6.46
N ALA A 37 -10.38 -13.08 -6.96
CA ALA A 37 -9.74 -12.00 -6.23
C ALA A 37 -10.74 -11.15 -5.41
N LEU A 38 -12.06 -11.30 -5.65
CA LEU A 38 -13.11 -10.59 -4.93
C LEU A 38 -13.44 -11.26 -3.60
N ASP A 39 -13.30 -12.59 -3.54
CA ASP A 39 -13.57 -13.40 -2.35
C ASP A 39 -12.33 -13.48 -1.41
N GLY A 40 -11.24 -12.75 -1.70
CA GLY A 40 -9.98 -12.86 -0.95
C GLY A 40 -9.25 -14.20 -1.13
N GLU A 41 -9.72 -15.07 -2.03
CA GLU A 41 -9.19 -16.43 -2.25
C GLU A 41 -7.88 -16.46 -3.07
N ILE A 42 -7.33 -15.31 -3.51
CA ILE A 42 -5.91 -15.27 -3.89
C ILE A 42 -5.09 -15.08 -2.63
N THR A 43 -4.78 -16.20 -1.96
CA THR A 43 -3.70 -16.28 -0.97
C THR A 43 -2.38 -15.89 -1.64
N GLY A 44 -2.04 -14.61 -1.64
CA GLY A 44 -0.75 -14.09 -2.14
C GLY A 44 -0.80 -12.89 -3.08
N ALA A 45 -1.97 -12.47 -3.59
CA ALA A 45 -2.06 -11.17 -4.27
C ALA A 45 -2.31 -10.10 -3.21
N GLN A 46 -1.25 -9.68 -2.52
CA GLN A 46 -1.27 -8.48 -1.69
C GLN A 46 -1.93 -7.36 -2.49
N GLU A 47 -2.94 -6.70 -1.90
CA GLU A 47 -3.59 -5.59 -2.60
C GLU A 47 -2.50 -4.59 -3.04
N PRO A 48 -2.59 -3.99 -4.24
CA PRO A 48 -1.56 -3.08 -4.72
C PRO A 48 -1.24 -1.92 -3.76
N VAL A 49 -2.19 -1.56 -2.88
CA VAL A 49 -2.02 -0.57 -1.81
C VAL A 49 -1.06 -1.06 -0.73
N GLN A 50 -1.25 -2.28 -0.20
CA GLN A 50 -0.35 -2.91 0.77
C GLN A 50 1.06 -3.00 0.21
N SER A 51 1.20 -3.41 -1.06
CA SER A 51 2.51 -3.50 -1.71
C SER A 51 3.27 -2.16 -1.74
N ALA A 52 2.54 -1.04 -1.85
CA ALA A 52 3.14 0.29 -1.88
C ALA A 52 3.56 0.77 -0.49
N ILE A 53 2.75 0.48 0.55
CA ILE A 53 3.07 0.80 1.95
C ILE A 53 4.31 0.01 2.39
N LEU A 54 4.34 -1.29 2.15
CA LEU A 54 5.49 -2.14 2.51
C LEU A 54 6.77 -1.73 1.77
N GLN A 55 6.68 -1.40 0.48
CA GLN A 55 7.84 -0.88 -0.26
C GLN A 55 8.33 0.46 0.31
N ALA A 56 7.42 1.33 0.74
CA ALA A 56 7.80 2.60 1.34
C ALA A 56 8.48 2.42 2.71
N LEU A 57 7.96 1.53 3.56
CA LEU A 57 8.58 1.17 4.83
C LEU A 57 9.97 0.55 4.62
N GLY A 58 10.10 -0.41 3.70
CA GLY A 58 11.39 -1.02 3.37
C GLY A 58 12.42 0.02 2.89
N ARG A 59 12.00 0.98 2.06
CA ARG A 59 12.83 2.11 1.65
C ARG A 59 13.22 3.00 2.82
N ALA A 60 12.27 3.33 3.70
CA ALA A 60 12.51 4.20 4.85
C ALA A 60 13.63 3.67 5.74
N PHE A 61 13.53 2.40 6.16
CA PHE A 61 14.54 1.76 7.01
C PHE A 61 15.86 1.54 6.27
N SER A 62 15.84 1.13 5.00
CA SER A 62 17.07 0.96 4.21
C SER A 62 17.81 2.29 4.01
N TRP A 63 17.08 3.38 3.75
CA TRP A 63 17.68 4.70 3.57
C TRP A 63 18.20 5.27 4.88
N ALA A 64 17.51 5.04 6.00
CA ALA A 64 17.99 5.38 7.32
C ALA A 64 19.32 4.68 7.62
N ASP A 65 19.42 3.37 7.38
CA ASP A 65 20.66 2.60 7.56
C ASP A 65 21.82 3.11 6.71
N ILE A 66 21.59 3.46 5.44
CA ILE A 66 22.61 4.05 4.54
C ILE A 66 23.09 5.42 5.04
N LEU A 67 22.19 6.23 5.63
CA LEU A 67 22.53 7.52 6.21
C LEU A 67 23.29 7.36 7.54
N GLU A 68 22.83 6.46 8.40
CA GLU A 68 23.43 6.18 9.71
C GLU A 68 24.81 5.52 9.60
N SER A 69 24.99 4.61 8.63
CA SER A 69 26.29 4.02 8.29
C SER A 69 27.28 5.01 7.67
N GLY A 70 26.81 6.21 7.30
CA GLY A 70 27.65 7.25 6.68
C GLY A 70 28.04 6.95 5.23
N GLN A 71 27.45 5.92 4.60
CA GLN A 71 27.64 5.63 3.17
C GLN A 71 27.17 6.80 2.30
N ILE A 72 26.10 7.47 2.71
CA ILE A 72 25.66 8.75 2.15
C ILE A 72 25.64 9.81 3.24
N LYS A 73 26.11 11.02 2.93
CA LYS A 73 26.38 12.07 3.92
C LYS A 73 25.17 12.93 4.26
N SER A 74 24.13 12.93 3.42
CA SER A 74 22.96 13.77 3.62
C SER A 74 21.73 13.32 2.82
N ILE A 75 20.56 13.78 3.25
CA ILE A 75 19.29 13.64 2.52
C ILE A 75 19.40 14.21 1.09
N SER A 76 20.07 15.35 0.92
CA SER A 76 20.26 15.98 -0.39
C SER A 76 21.10 15.13 -1.34
N GLU A 77 22.13 14.47 -0.83
CA GLU A 77 22.96 13.56 -1.60
C GLU A 77 22.19 12.28 -1.97
N LEU A 78 21.41 11.73 -1.04
CA LEU A 78 20.53 10.59 -1.30
C LEU A 78 19.49 10.94 -2.39
N ALA A 79 18.86 12.11 -2.28
CA ALA A 79 17.88 12.60 -3.24
C ALA A 79 18.47 12.74 -4.65
N ARG A 80 19.67 13.32 -4.76
CA ARG A 80 20.41 13.42 -6.03
C ARG A 80 20.77 12.06 -6.62
N THR A 81 21.18 11.11 -5.76
CA THR A 81 21.57 9.75 -6.20
C THR A 81 20.37 8.97 -6.73
N LEU A 82 19.19 9.20 -6.17
CA LEU A 82 17.94 8.54 -6.57
C LEU A 82 17.15 9.31 -7.63
N ASP A 83 17.62 10.48 -8.06
CA ASP A 83 16.92 11.41 -8.97
C ASP A 83 15.48 11.74 -8.51
N VAL A 84 15.34 12.05 -7.22
CA VAL A 84 14.07 12.42 -6.59
C VAL A 84 14.19 13.72 -5.81
N ASP A 85 13.05 14.31 -5.48
CA ASP A 85 13.00 15.50 -4.63
C ASP A 85 13.39 15.21 -3.17
N GLY A 86 14.11 16.13 -2.54
CA GLY A 86 14.52 16.00 -1.13
C GLY A 86 13.33 15.89 -0.17
N SER A 87 12.20 16.54 -0.47
CA SER A 87 10.98 16.44 0.33
C SER A 87 10.37 15.04 0.24
N TYR A 88 10.52 14.35 -0.90
CA TYR A 88 10.08 12.96 -1.03
C TYR A 88 10.93 12.05 -0.14
N VAL A 89 12.26 12.21 -0.17
CA VAL A 89 13.16 11.45 0.70
C VAL A 89 12.82 11.68 2.18
N ALA A 90 12.62 12.94 2.59
CA ALA A 90 12.25 13.27 3.96
C ALA A 90 10.90 12.66 4.38
N ARG A 91 9.88 12.67 3.50
CA ARG A 91 8.57 12.04 3.77
C ARG A 91 8.67 10.53 3.94
N ILE A 92 9.51 9.86 3.15
CA ILE A 92 9.72 8.42 3.28
C ILE A 92 10.52 8.11 4.55
N LEU A 93 11.61 8.83 4.82
CA LEU A 93 12.38 8.66 6.06
C LEU A 93 11.55 8.90 7.30
N LYS A 94 10.59 9.82 7.29
CA LYS A 94 9.67 10.04 8.41
C LYS A 94 8.88 8.78 8.80
N LEU A 95 8.68 7.83 7.90
CA LEU A 95 7.99 6.57 8.24
C LEU A 95 8.76 5.73 9.27
N THR A 96 10.06 5.95 9.48
CA THR A 96 10.82 5.28 10.55
C THR A 96 10.42 5.75 11.95
N THR A 97 9.72 6.88 12.07
CA THR A 97 9.25 7.43 13.36
C THR A 97 7.82 7.01 13.71
N LEU A 98 7.23 6.10 12.93
CA LEU A 98 5.94 5.50 13.26
C LEU A 98 6.03 4.67 14.55
N ALA A 99 4.92 4.62 15.28
CA ALA A 99 4.80 3.75 16.44
C ALA A 99 5.08 2.27 16.03
N PRO A 100 5.86 1.51 16.83
CA PRO A 100 6.26 0.15 16.45
C PRO A 100 5.09 -0.79 16.15
N ASP A 101 4.01 -0.70 16.91
CA ASP A 101 2.78 -1.47 16.74
C ASP A 101 2.06 -1.14 15.41
N ILE A 102 2.14 0.12 14.96
CA ILE A 102 1.63 0.51 13.64
C ILE A 102 2.45 -0.15 12.54
N VAL A 103 3.78 -0.15 12.66
CA VAL A 103 4.67 -0.80 11.68
C VAL A 103 4.39 -2.30 11.62
N GLU A 104 4.24 -2.95 12.77
CA GLU A 104 3.91 -4.38 12.87
C GLU A 104 2.57 -4.69 12.19
N ALA A 105 1.52 -3.92 12.49
CA ALA A 105 0.21 -4.10 11.88
C ALA A 105 0.24 -3.88 10.35
N LEU A 106 1.01 -2.90 9.86
CA LEU A 106 1.21 -2.68 8.42
C LEU A 106 1.90 -3.88 7.75
N ILE A 107 2.90 -4.48 8.40
CA ILE A 107 3.59 -5.68 7.90
C ILE A 107 2.64 -6.90 7.89
N ASN A 108 1.80 -7.03 8.91
CA ASN A 108 0.83 -8.12 9.03
C ASN A 108 -0.41 -7.93 8.14
N GLY A 109 -0.58 -6.77 7.50
CA GLY A 109 -1.76 -6.44 6.71
C GLY A 109 -3.00 -6.15 7.55
N GLU A 110 -2.82 -5.82 8.83
CA GLU A 110 -3.86 -5.49 9.83
C GLU A 110 -4.15 -3.98 9.88
N GLU A 111 -4.00 -3.32 8.73
CA GLU A 111 -4.14 -1.88 8.61
C GLU A 111 -5.62 -1.43 8.70
N PRO A 112 -5.91 -0.33 9.41
CA PRO A 112 -7.26 0.23 9.47
C PRO A 112 -7.82 0.59 8.09
N ASN A 113 -9.13 0.42 7.93
CA ASN A 113 -9.82 0.71 6.67
C ASN A 113 -9.57 2.14 6.19
N GLY A 114 -9.11 2.27 4.95
CA GLY A 114 -8.83 3.56 4.32
C GLY A 114 -7.50 4.19 4.72
N LEU A 115 -6.62 3.46 5.42
CA LEU A 115 -5.21 3.81 5.50
C LEU A 115 -4.56 3.67 4.13
N SER A 116 -3.63 4.56 3.79
CA SER A 116 -2.92 4.53 2.52
C SER A 116 -1.56 5.18 2.66
N LEU A 117 -0.64 4.88 1.74
CA LEU A 117 0.66 5.55 1.71
C LEU A 117 0.54 7.08 1.62
N ALA A 118 -0.49 7.59 0.93
CA ALA A 118 -0.73 9.03 0.84
C ALA A 118 -1.06 9.65 2.22
N LYS A 119 -1.79 8.93 3.08
CA LYS A 119 -2.04 9.36 4.47
C LYS A 119 -0.79 9.25 5.34
N LEU A 120 -0.02 8.17 5.20
CA LEU A 120 1.20 7.95 5.98
C LEU A 120 2.32 8.95 5.63
N THR A 121 2.35 9.46 4.40
CA THR A 121 3.34 10.46 3.95
C THR A 121 2.90 11.91 4.16
N GLN A 122 1.69 12.15 4.68
CA GLN A 122 1.27 13.45 5.20
C GLN A 122 1.96 13.74 6.54
N THR A 123 1.95 15.00 6.96
CA THR A 123 2.45 15.37 8.28
C THR A 123 1.62 14.70 9.37
N PHE A 124 2.27 13.83 10.15
CA PHE A 124 1.73 13.25 11.37
C PHE A 124 2.57 13.64 12.61
N PRO A 125 2.00 13.59 13.83
CA PRO A 125 2.68 14.00 15.06
C PRO A 125 3.74 12.98 15.49
N GLU A 126 4.72 13.46 16.27
CA GLU A 126 5.77 12.59 16.82
C GLU A 126 5.26 11.73 17.99
N ASP A 127 4.22 12.18 18.69
CA ASP A 127 3.58 11.43 19.77
C ASP A 127 2.85 10.20 19.23
N TRP A 128 3.24 9.01 19.71
CA TRP A 128 2.68 7.74 19.26
C TRP A 128 1.20 7.57 19.61
N ALA A 129 0.71 8.13 20.73
CA ALA A 129 -0.70 8.03 21.06
C ALA A 129 -1.55 8.84 20.07
N GLU A 130 -1.08 10.02 19.66
CA GLU A 130 -1.73 10.81 18.62
C GLU A 130 -1.60 10.15 17.23
N GLN A 131 -0.47 9.50 16.91
CA GLN A 131 -0.36 8.72 15.67
C GLN A 131 -1.42 7.62 15.60
N ARG A 132 -1.61 6.85 16.68
CA ARG A 132 -2.64 5.81 16.75
C ARG A 132 -4.03 6.39 16.52
N ARG A 133 -4.37 7.48 17.21
CA ARG A 133 -5.65 8.20 17.01
C ARG A 133 -5.84 8.67 15.56
N GLN A 134 -4.82 9.30 14.97
CA GLN A 134 -4.88 9.82 13.61
C GLN A 134 -5.05 8.72 12.56
N PHE A 135 -4.38 7.59 12.74
CA PHE A 135 -4.40 6.47 11.79
C PHE A 135 -5.47 5.43 12.07
N GLY A 136 -6.22 5.56 13.18
CA GLY A 136 -7.33 4.68 13.53
C GLY A 136 -6.90 3.37 14.19
N PHE A 137 -5.72 3.35 14.82
CA PHE A 137 -5.29 2.24 15.66
C PHE A 137 -5.87 2.37 17.07
N ALA A 138 -6.08 1.24 17.73
CA ALA A 138 -6.51 1.22 19.14
C ALA A 138 -5.47 1.96 20.00
N THR A 139 -5.96 2.77 20.94
CA THR A 139 -5.12 3.41 21.96
C THR A 139 -5.34 2.62 23.24
N ASP A 140 -4.31 1.90 23.70
CA ASP A 140 -4.30 1.32 25.06
C ASP A 140 -4.10 2.42 26.12
#